data_AF-A0A7V2CL74-F1
#
_entry.id   AF-A0A7V2CL74-F1
#
_cell.length_a   1.000
_cell.length_b   1.000
_cell.length_c   1.000
_cell.angle_alpha   90.00
_cell.angle_beta   90.00
_cell.angle_gamma   90.00
#
_symmetry.space_group_name_H-M   'P 1'
#
loop_
_entity.id
_entity.type
_entity.pdbx_description
1 polymer ?
#
loop_
_entity_poly.entity_id
_entity_poly.type
_entity_poly.pdbx_seq_one_letter_code
_entity_poly.pdbx_strand_id
1 'polypeptide(L)'
;MALIEQRSALICQLRAALQEYYPTALKAFEDWTARASWALVERLATPQVLVAAGKRPWEKFLHTHKLYHSKDLYAKRLELFAAAEQFCGSAGVTNAKSLLAVTLAAQWRVLEDHLDRYREKIAELFGRHRDHDLFGSLPGVGEKLGPRLLTALGDDRARFDSAEGLPCYAGTAPVSYQSGQVRQARLRRACQKGLRYACIYGPTSAGRRVRGRRPASARSARKE
;
A
#
# COMPACT_ATOMS: atom_id res chain seq x y z
N MET A 1 -6.46 7.54 12.42
CA MET A 1 -6.64 6.53 11.33
C MET A 1 -7.65 6.98 10.25
N ALA A 2 -8.21 8.19 10.29
CA ALA A 2 -9.28 8.61 9.38
C ALA A 2 -8.88 8.71 7.89
N LEU A 3 -7.72 9.29 7.55
CA LEU A 3 -7.36 9.57 6.13
C LEU A 3 -7.08 8.30 5.31
N ILE A 4 -6.51 7.26 5.95
CA ILE A 4 -6.26 5.98 5.26
C ILE A 4 -7.58 5.25 4.99
N GLU A 5 -8.51 5.31 5.94
CA GLU A 5 -9.86 4.73 5.79
C GLU A 5 -10.66 5.48 4.73
N GLN A 6 -10.60 6.81 4.72
CA GLN A 6 -11.21 7.65 3.67
C GLN A 6 -10.66 7.30 2.29
N ARG A 7 -9.34 7.13 2.16
CA ARG A 7 -8.72 6.70 0.89
C ARG A 7 -9.30 5.35 0.43
N SER A 8 -9.38 4.38 1.33
CA SER A 8 -9.96 3.07 1.02
C SER A 8 -11.43 3.18 0.61
N ALA A 9 -12.21 4.04 1.28
CA ALA A 9 -13.61 4.30 0.91
C ALA A 9 -13.74 4.90 -0.49
N LEU A 10 -12.94 5.92 -0.82
CA LEU A 10 -12.93 6.55 -2.14
C LEU A 10 -12.57 5.53 -3.24
N ILE A 11 -11.59 4.66 -2.99
CA ILE A 11 -11.23 3.58 -3.93
C ILE A 11 -12.41 2.65 -4.17
N CYS A 12 -13.07 2.21 -3.11
CA CYS A 12 -14.21 1.30 -3.23
C CYS A 12 -15.37 1.97 -3.99
N GLN A 13 -15.66 3.23 -3.69
CA GLN A 13 -16.70 4.00 -4.40
C GLN A 13 -16.37 4.20 -5.88
N LEU A 14 -15.11 4.53 -6.19
CA LEU A 14 -14.65 4.69 -7.58
C LEU A 14 -14.76 3.37 -8.35
N ARG A 15 -14.30 2.26 -7.75
CA ARG A 15 -14.39 0.93 -8.37
C ARG A 15 -15.83 0.50 -8.58
N ALA A 16 -16.72 0.77 -7.63
CA ALA A 16 -18.15 0.48 -7.76
C ALA A 16 -18.76 1.27 -8.92
N ALA A 17 -18.47 2.58 -9.01
CA ALA A 17 -18.93 3.40 -10.12
C ALA A 17 -18.41 2.89 -11.48
N LEU A 18 -17.12 2.60 -11.59
CA LEU A 18 -16.51 2.09 -12.84
C LEU A 18 -17.04 0.73 -13.26
N GLN A 19 -17.41 -0.13 -12.32
CA GLN A 19 -17.98 -1.44 -12.64
C GLN A 19 -19.31 -1.33 -13.39
N GLU A 20 -20.10 -0.28 -13.13
CA GLU A 20 -21.41 -0.09 -13.75
C GLU A 20 -21.34 0.42 -15.20
N TYR A 21 -20.36 1.27 -15.55
CA TYR A 21 -20.32 1.91 -16.88
C TYR A 21 -19.03 1.69 -17.67
N TYR A 22 -17.91 1.35 -17.01
CA TYR A 22 -16.59 1.31 -17.62
C TYR A 22 -15.69 0.18 -17.05
N PRO A 23 -16.13 -1.09 -17.09
CA PRO A 23 -15.41 -2.19 -16.49
C PRO A 23 -14.08 -2.50 -17.20
N THR A 24 -13.92 -2.06 -18.45
CA THR A 24 -12.67 -2.22 -19.20
C THR A 24 -11.52 -1.43 -18.55
N ALA A 25 -11.78 -0.21 -18.08
CA ALA A 25 -10.80 0.56 -17.31
C ALA A 25 -10.44 -0.13 -15.99
N LEU A 26 -11.42 -0.76 -15.32
CA LEU A 26 -11.18 -1.53 -14.09
C LEU A 26 -10.22 -2.70 -14.31
N LYS A 27 -10.31 -3.37 -15.47
CA LYS A 27 -9.43 -4.50 -15.85
C LYS A 27 -8.03 -4.06 -16.30
N ALA A 28 -7.85 -2.78 -16.69
CA ALA A 28 -6.57 -2.27 -17.17
C ALA A 28 -5.51 -2.09 -16.07
N PHE A 29 -5.94 -2.01 -14.80
CA PHE A 29 -5.07 -1.80 -13.65
C PHE A 29 -5.30 -2.83 -12.55
N GLU A 30 -4.21 -3.39 -12.05
CA GLU A 30 -4.22 -4.29 -10.89
C GLU A 30 -4.24 -3.51 -9.58
N ASP A 31 -3.47 -2.41 -9.52
CA ASP A 31 -3.38 -1.55 -8.36
C ASP A 31 -4.11 -0.23 -8.61
N TRP A 32 -5.26 -0.09 -7.96
CA TRP A 32 -5.99 1.17 -8.00
C TRP A 32 -5.32 2.24 -7.16
N THR A 33 -4.50 1.89 -6.15
CA THR A 33 -3.83 2.86 -5.28
C THR A 33 -2.78 3.71 -6.00
N ALA A 34 -2.32 3.25 -7.18
CA ALA A 34 -1.37 3.95 -8.00
C ALA A 34 -1.97 5.21 -8.66
N ARG A 35 -1.18 6.29 -8.72
CA ARG A 35 -1.58 7.56 -9.35
C ARG A 35 -2.05 7.41 -10.80
N ALA A 36 -1.49 6.44 -11.52
CA ALA A 36 -1.84 6.19 -12.92
C ALA A 36 -3.31 5.73 -13.12
N SER A 37 -3.86 4.99 -12.16
CA SER A 37 -5.17 4.35 -12.31
C SER A 37 -6.31 5.37 -12.29
N TRP A 38 -6.26 6.35 -11.38
CA TRP A 38 -7.23 7.44 -11.35
C TRP A 38 -6.91 8.58 -12.33
N ALA A 39 -5.64 8.76 -12.73
CA ALA A 39 -5.29 9.69 -13.83
C ALA A 39 -5.91 9.28 -15.18
N LEU A 40 -6.14 7.98 -15.41
CA LEU A 40 -6.91 7.53 -16.57
C LEU A 40 -8.33 8.06 -16.50
N VAL A 41 -8.99 7.95 -15.34
CA VAL A 41 -10.37 8.40 -15.13
C VAL A 41 -10.49 9.91 -15.27
N GLU A 42 -9.51 10.68 -14.77
CA GLU A 42 -9.50 12.14 -14.92
C GLU A 42 -9.37 12.58 -16.38
N ARG A 43 -8.56 11.87 -17.19
CA ARG A 43 -8.25 12.27 -18.56
C ARG A 43 -9.18 11.65 -19.60
N LEU A 44 -9.60 10.41 -19.39
CA LEU A 44 -10.33 9.55 -20.31
C LEU A 44 -11.51 8.94 -19.55
N ALA A 45 -12.44 9.80 -19.14
CA ALA A 45 -13.52 9.48 -18.21
C ALA A 45 -14.53 8.46 -18.75
N THR A 46 -14.67 8.34 -20.07
CA THR A 46 -15.66 7.44 -20.70
C THR A 46 -15.01 6.54 -21.75
N PRO A 47 -15.61 5.36 -22.04
CA PRO A 47 -15.10 4.46 -23.08
C PRO A 47 -15.10 5.13 -24.46
N GLN A 48 -16.07 5.99 -24.76
CA GLN A 48 -16.16 6.70 -26.05
C GLN A 48 -15.01 7.69 -26.21
N VAL A 49 -14.68 8.45 -25.15
CA VAL A 49 -13.53 9.38 -25.17
C VAL A 49 -12.21 8.61 -25.30
N LEU A 50 -12.12 7.44 -24.66
CA LEU A 50 -10.95 6.57 -24.78
C LEU A 50 -10.77 6.09 -26.23
N VAL A 51 -11.82 5.55 -26.86
CA VAL A 51 -11.76 5.06 -28.25
C VAL A 51 -11.48 6.20 -29.22
N ALA A 52 -12.16 7.35 -29.06
CA ALA A 52 -11.96 8.52 -29.89
C ALA A 52 -10.53 9.11 -29.80
N ALA A 53 -9.85 8.97 -28.65
CA ALA A 53 -8.46 9.39 -28.52
C ALA A 53 -7.51 8.56 -29.42
N GLY A 54 -7.81 7.27 -29.59
CA GLY A 54 -7.03 6.37 -30.44
C GLY A 54 -5.65 5.99 -29.86
N LYS A 55 -4.90 5.20 -30.65
CA LYS A 55 -3.71 4.49 -30.19
C LYS A 55 -2.58 5.41 -29.71
N ARG A 56 -2.27 6.49 -30.43
CA ARG A 56 -1.14 7.38 -30.09
C ARG A 56 -1.28 8.02 -28.70
N PRO A 57 -2.45 8.61 -28.32
CA PRO A 57 -2.67 9.06 -26.94
C PRO A 57 -2.60 7.98 -25.88
N TRP A 58 -3.03 6.75 -26.16
CA TRP A 58 -2.93 5.63 -25.21
C TRP A 58 -1.47 5.30 -24.91
N GLU A 59 -0.65 5.15 -25.95
CA GLU A 59 0.78 4.89 -25.80
C GLU A 59 1.44 6.03 -25.03
N LYS A 60 1.14 7.29 -25.38
CA LYS A 60 1.64 8.46 -24.65
C LYS A 60 1.26 8.42 -23.17
N PHE A 61 0.01 8.07 -22.84
CA PHE A 61 -0.45 7.94 -21.46
C PHE A 61 0.33 6.84 -20.72
N LEU A 62 0.43 5.65 -21.30
CA LEU A 62 1.14 4.51 -20.72
C LEU A 62 2.63 4.82 -20.50
N HIS A 63 3.28 5.52 -21.43
CA HIS A 63 4.67 5.96 -21.28
C HIS A 63 4.83 7.02 -20.19
N THR A 64 3.94 8.02 -20.13
CA THR A 64 3.97 9.08 -19.12
C THR A 64 3.87 8.52 -17.70
N HIS A 65 3.03 7.50 -17.51
CA HIS A 65 2.83 6.84 -16.22
C HIS A 65 3.76 5.65 -15.97
N LYS A 66 4.79 5.44 -16.82
CA LYS A 66 5.77 4.34 -16.71
C LYS A 66 5.15 2.94 -16.70
N LEU A 67 4.02 2.76 -17.36
CA LEU A 67 3.26 1.50 -17.43
C LEU A 67 3.72 0.55 -18.54
N TYR A 68 4.91 0.78 -19.11
CA TYR A 68 5.44 0.06 -20.27
C TYR A 68 6.42 -1.08 -19.92
N HIS A 69 6.81 -1.23 -18.66
CA HIS A 69 7.91 -2.15 -18.29
C HIS A 69 7.54 -3.64 -18.51
N SER A 70 6.28 -3.99 -18.30
CA SER A 70 5.76 -5.32 -18.55
C SER A 70 5.15 -5.37 -19.95
N LYS A 71 5.86 -5.95 -20.92
CA LYS A 71 5.41 -6.04 -22.33
C LYS A 71 4.03 -6.68 -22.45
N ASP A 72 3.78 -7.75 -21.71
CA ASP A 72 2.51 -8.48 -21.74
C ASP A 72 1.35 -7.63 -21.20
N LEU A 73 1.55 -6.95 -20.06
CA LEU A 73 0.53 -6.04 -19.51
C LEU A 73 0.32 -4.82 -20.39
N TYR A 74 1.36 -4.33 -21.05
CA TYR A 74 1.28 -3.22 -21.98
C TYR A 74 0.42 -3.59 -23.20
N ALA A 75 0.70 -4.73 -23.84
CA ALA A 75 -0.10 -5.24 -24.96
C ALA A 75 -1.56 -5.47 -24.54
N LYS A 76 -1.78 -6.13 -23.39
CA LYS A 76 -3.11 -6.36 -22.82
C LYS A 76 -3.88 -5.06 -22.58
N ARG A 77 -3.23 -3.99 -22.10
CA ARG A 77 -3.89 -2.69 -21.90
C ARG A 77 -4.34 -2.06 -23.21
N LEU A 78 -3.51 -2.15 -24.26
CA LEU A 78 -3.88 -1.63 -25.58
C LEU A 78 -5.07 -2.41 -26.18
N GLU A 79 -5.08 -3.73 -26.04
CA GLU A 79 -6.21 -4.57 -26.45
C GLU A 79 -7.49 -4.22 -25.67
N LEU A 80 -7.38 -4.06 -24.35
CA LEU A 80 -8.49 -3.62 -23.52
C LEU A 80 -8.99 -2.24 -23.97
N PHE A 81 -8.10 -1.28 -24.22
CA PHE A 81 -8.52 0.05 -24.66
C PHE A 81 -9.22 0.04 -26.03
N ALA A 82 -8.78 -0.82 -26.95
CA ALA A 82 -9.47 -1.03 -28.22
C ALA A 82 -10.87 -1.65 -28.05
N ALA A 83 -11.04 -2.51 -27.05
CA ALA A 83 -12.30 -3.16 -26.71
C ALA A 83 -13.20 -2.35 -25.76
N ALA A 84 -12.87 -1.08 -25.47
CA ALA A 84 -13.53 -0.32 -24.41
C ALA A 84 -15.03 -0.06 -24.64
N GLU A 85 -15.46 0.07 -25.90
CA GLU A 85 -16.88 0.29 -26.23
C GLU A 85 -17.73 -0.99 -26.20
N GLN A 86 -17.11 -2.17 -26.19
CA GLN A 86 -17.85 -3.46 -26.22
C GLN A 86 -18.76 -3.65 -25.00
N PHE A 87 -18.39 -3.04 -23.86
CA PHE A 87 -19.22 -3.02 -22.67
C PHE A 87 -19.26 -1.60 -22.11
N CYS A 88 -20.36 -0.91 -22.40
CA CYS A 88 -20.66 0.39 -21.84
C CYS A 88 -22.05 0.38 -21.18
N GLY A 89 -22.20 1.13 -20.09
CA GLY A 89 -23.50 1.39 -19.50
C GLY A 89 -24.38 2.22 -20.43
N SER A 90 -25.68 2.27 -20.17
CA SER A 90 -26.59 3.15 -20.91
C SER A 90 -26.09 4.61 -20.90
N ALA A 91 -26.44 5.40 -21.90
CA ALA A 91 -25.95 6.78 -22.03
C ALA A 91 -26.19 7.63 -20.76
N GLY A 92 -27.36 7.49 -20.13
CA GLY A 92 -27.68 8.17 -18.87
C GLY A 92 -26.79 7.74 -17.70
N VAL A 93 -26.52 6.44 -17.57
CA VAL A 93 -25.63 5.90 -16.52
C VAL A 93 -24.20 6.34 -16.77
N THR A 94 -23.72 6.25 -18.00
CA THR A 94 -22.35 6.67 -18.39
C THR A 94 -22.15 8.16 -18.09
N ASN A 95 -23.11 9.02 -18.44
CA ASN A 95 -23.00 10.46 -18.17
C ASN A 95 -22.99 10.76 -16.66
N ALA A 96 -23.91 10.19 -15.88
CA ALA A 96 -23.98 10.43 -14.44
C ALA A 96 -22.77 9.86 -13.68
N LYS A 97 -22.38 8.62 -13.97
CA LYS A 97 -21.32 7.91 -13.25
C LYS A 97 -19.93 8.37 -13.65
N SER A 98 -19.71 8.85 -14.88
CA SER A 98 -18.44 9.45 -15.27
C SER A 98 -18.16 10.75 -14.50
N LEU A 99 -19.16 11.61 -14.32
CA LEU A 99 -19.05 12.82 -13.49
C LEU A 99 -18.72 12.47 -12.03
N LEU A 100 -19.38 11.45 -11.48
CA LEU A 100 -19.08 10.94 -10.14
C LEU A 100 -17.64 10.41 -10.06
N ALA A 101 -17.21 9.59 -11.02
CA ALA A 101 -15.89 8.98 -11.04
C ALA A 101 -14.76 10.02 -11.12
N VAL A 102 -14.92 11.06 -11.97
CA VAL A 102 -13.97 12.18 -12.06
C VAL A 102 -13.91 12.96 -10.74
N THR A 103 -15.07 13.20 -10.12
CA THR A 103 -15.14 13.89 -8.82
C THR A 103 -14.41 13.11 -7.72
N LEU A 104 -14.64 11.79 -7.65
CA LEU A 104 -13.98 10.90 -6.69
C LEU A 104 -12.47 10.84 -6.93
N ALA A 105 -12.03 10.79 -8.20
CA ALA A 105 -10.61 10.83 -8.56
C ALA A 105 -9.95 12.13 -8.11
N ALA A 106 -10.61 13.28 -8.33
CA ALA A 106 -10.09 14.58 -7.90
C ALA A 106 -10.00 14.70 -6.37
N GLN A 107 -11.00 14.23 -5.62
CA GLN A 107 -10.96 14.18 -4.16
C GLN A 107 -9.81 13.29 -3.66
N TRP A 108 -9.62 12.14 -4.31
CA TRP A 108 -8.52 11.26 -3.96
C TRP A 108 -7.17 11.91 -4.24
N ARG A 109 -6.96 12.55 -5.40
CA ARG A 109 -5.71 13.27 -5.69
C ARG A 109 -5.30 14.21 -4.54
N VAL A 110 -6.24 15.02 -4.08
CA VAL A 110 -6.03 15.94 -2.94
C VAL A 110 -5.68 15.16 -1.67
N LEU A 111 -6.42 14.09 -1.37
CA LEU A 111 -6.17 13.26 -0.20
C LEU A 111 -4.79 12.58 -0.22
N GLU A 112 -4.32 12.09 -1.37
CA GLU A 112 -3.00 11.47 -1.48
C GLU A 112 -1.88 12.52 -1.29
N ASP A 113 -2.06 13.74 -1.79
CA ASP A 113 -1.10 14.83 -1.54
C ASP A 113 -1.03 15.19 -0.05
N HIS A 114 -2.16 15.22 0.65
CA HIS A 114 -2.16 15.38 2.10
C HIS A 114 -1.48 14.20 2.80
N LEU A 115 -1.76 12.96 2.38
CA LEU A 115 -1.10 11.77 2.93
C LEU A 115 0.42 11.80 2.75
N ASP A 116 0.91 12.28 1.61
CA ASP A 116 2.34 12.45 1.35
C ASP A 116 2.96 13.49 2.28
N ARG A 117 2.31 14.66 2.46
CA ARG A 117 2.75 15.66 3.45
C ARG A 117 2.79 15.11 4.88
N TYR A 118 1.80 14.30 5.28
CA TYR A 118 1.82 13.64 6.58
C TYR A 118 2.98 12.64 6.69
N ARG A 119 3.26 11.86 5.64
CA ARG A 119 4.38 10.91 5.62
C ARG A 119 5.72 11.64 5.78
N GLU A 120 5.92 12.73 5.04
CA GLU A 120 7.11 13.58 5.12
C GLU A 120 7.27 14.16 6.52
N LYS A 121 6.19 14.72 7.10
CA LYS A 121 6.24 15.31 8.43
C LYS A 121 6.55 14.27 9.52
N ILE A 122 5.98 13.07 9.40
CA ILE A 122 6.27 11.96 10.30
C ILE A 122 7.75 11.55 10.20
N ALA A 123 8.30 11.46 8.99
CA ALA A 123 9.70 11.12 8.78
C ALA A 123 10.63 12.20 9.38
N GLU A 124 10.33 13.48 9.18
CA GLU A 124 11.07 14.60 9.77
C GLU A 124 11.07 14.55 11.30
N LEU A 125 9.89 14.38 11.91
CA LEU A 125 9.76 14.34 13.37
C LEU A 125 10.42 13.09 13.96
N PHE A 126 10.28 11.95 13.29
CA PHE A 126 10.92 10.71 13.72
C PHE A 126 12.45 10.83 13.65
N GLY A 127 13.01 11.44 12.60
CA GLY A 127 14.44 11.70 12.46
C GLY A 127 15.04 12.60 13.55
N ARG A 128 14.22 13.46 14.18
CA ARG A 128 14.65 14.30 15.31
C ARG A 128 14.49 13.63 16.68
N HIS A 129 13.84 12.47 16.74
CA HIS A 129 13.54 11.81 17.99
C HIS A 129 14.80 11.12 18.56
N ARG A 130 15.03 11.22 19.87
CA ARG A 130 16.18 10.59 20.55
C ARG A 130 16.31 9.08 20.30
N ASP A 131 15.16 8.42 20.14
CA ASP A 131 15.07 6.97 19.94
C ASP A 131 14.96 6.57 18.47
N HIS A 132 15.19 7.52 17.55
CA HIS A 132 15.19 7.27 16.10
C HIS A 132 16.07 6.06 15.76
N ASP A 133 17.33 6.09 16.17
CA ASP A 133 18.31 5.07 15.81
C ASP A 133 17.98 3.72 16.43
N LEU A 134 17.44 3.71 17.66
CA LEU A 134 17.02 2.48 18.33
C LEU A 134 15.91 1.75 17.57
N PHE A 135 14.88 2.49 17.12
CA PHE A 135 13.77 1.90 16.37
C PHE A 135 14.08 1.72 14.87
N GLY A 136 14.96 2.56 14.32
CA GLY A 136 15.42 2.50 12.93
C GLY A 136 16.44 1.38 12.68
N SER A 137 17.21 0.97 13.70
CA SER A 137 18.16 -0.14 13.58
C SER A 137 17.50 -1.52 13.63
N LEU A 138 16.20 -1.59 13.94
CA LEU A 138 15.49 -2.87 14.06
C LEU A 138 15.38 -3.56 12.69
N PRO A 139 15.72 -4.86 12.60
CA PRO A 139 15.69 -5.59 11.34
C PRO A 139 14.27 -5.63 10.77
N GLY A 140 14.12 -5.11 9.55
CA GLY A 140 12.87 -5.07 8.80
C GLY A 140 11.83 -4.06 9.31
N VAL A 141 12.26 -3.16 10.19
CA VAL A 141 11.51 -1.94 10.50
C VAL A 141 11.88 -0.88 9.47
N GLY A 142 11.03 -0.71 8.47
CA GLY A 142 11.17 0.38 7.50
C GLY A 142 10.74 1.74 8.07
N GLU A 143 10.90 2.80 7.28
CA GLU A 143 10.56 4.20 7.62
C GLU A 143 9.12 4.40 8.13
N LYS A 144 8.19 3.52 7.74
CA LYS A 144 6.78 3.57 8.18
C LYS A 144 6.52 2.84 9.49
N LEU A 145 7.29 1.78 9.78
CA LEU A 145 7.08 0.93 10.95
C LEU A 145 7.78 1.49 12.19
N GLY A 146 8.94 2.14 12.03
CA GLY A 146 9.69 2.73 13.14
C GLY A 146 8.89 3.75 13.95
N PRO A 147 8.35 4.81 13.31
CA PRO A 147 7.51 5.79 14.00
C PRO A 147 6.28 5.16 14.65
N ARG A 148 5.67 4.15 14.01
CA ARG A 148 4.51 3.45 14.55
C ARG A 148 4.84 2.66 15.82
N LEU A 149 5.97 1.96 15.83
CA LEU A 149 6.45 1.22 17.00
C LEU A 149 6.74 2.17 18.15
N LEU A 150 7.45 3.27 17.88
CA LEU A 150 7.74 4.31 18.86
C LEU A 150 6.44 4.85 19.49
N THR A 151 5.46 5.24 18.67
CA THR A 151 4.18 5.75 19.18
C THR A 151 3.35 4.71 19.95
N ALA A 152 3.47 3.43 19.61
CA ALA A 152 2.71 2.36 20.27
C ALA A 152 3.28 1.98 21.64
N LEU A 153 4.60 2.02 21.76
CA LEU A 153 5.31 1.80 23.02
C LEU A 153 5.18 3.02 23.94
N GLY A 154 5.26 4.22 23.36
CA GLY A 154 5.25 5.48 24.08
C GLY A 154 6.62 5.80 24.69
N ASP A 155 6.68 6.93 25.40
CA ASP A 155 7.92 7.41 26.02
C ASP A 155 8.21 6.77 27.38
N ASP A 156 7.19 6.19 28.02
CA ASP A 156 7.32 5.51 29.30
C ASP A 156 7.78 4.06 29.12
N ARG A 157 9.08 3.84 29.36
CA ARG A 157 9.72 2.52 29.29
C ARG A 157 9.41 1.65 30.51
N ALA A 158 9.05 2.24 31.64
CA ALA A 158 8.70 1.52 32.86
C ALA A 158 7.30 0.88 32.77
N ARG A 159 6.54 1.19 31.72
CA ARG A 159 5.23 0.59 31.43
C ARG A 159 5.25 -0.95 31.35
N PHE A 160 6.39 -1.54 30.98
CA PHE A 160 6.54 -2.99 30.90
C PHE A 160 7.60 -3.46 31.90
N ASP A 161 7.20 -4.31 32.84
CA ASP A 161 8.09 -4.89 33.85
C ASP A 161 9.16 -5.81 33.24
N SER A 162 8.88 -6.40 32.08
CA SER A 162 9.78 -7.30 31.36
C SER A 162 9.60 -7.21 29.85
N ALA A 163 10.61 -7.68 29.10
CA ALA A 163 10.56 -7.75 27.64
C ALA A 163 9.41 -8.65 27.11
N GLU A 164 8.98 -9.63 27.91
CA GLU A 164 7.87 -10.53 27.59
C GLU A 164 6.50 -9.83 27.68
N GLY A 165 6.41 -8.73 28.43
CA GLY A 165 5.21 -7.91 28.53
C GLY A 165 4.78 -7.30 27.20
N LEU A 166 5.75 -6.99 26.32
CA LEU A 166 5.48 -6.38 25.03
C LEU A 166 4.74 -7.33 24.05
N PRO A 167 5.20 -8.58 23.80
CA PRO A 167 4.44 -9.58 23.06
C PRO A 167 3.04 -9.85 23.63
N CYS A 168 2.89 -9.83 24.96
CA CYS A 168 1.60 -9.99 25.62
C CYS A 168 0.65 -8.80 25.35
N TYR A 169 1.18 -7.57 25.38
CA TYR A 169 0.43 -6.36 25.09
C TYR A 169 0.08 -6.22 23.59
N ALA A 170 1.03 -6.50 22.71
CA ALA A 170 0.82 -6.62 21.27
C ALA A 170 -0.14 -7.78 20.93
N GLY A 171 -0.28 -8.73 21.84
CA GLY A 171 -1.07 -9.95 21.69
C GLY A 171 -0.47 -10.93 20.70
N THR A 172 0.83 -10.87 20.41
CA THR A 172 1.53 -11.92 19.65
C THR A 172 1.74 -13.17 20.50
N ALA A 173 1.83 -13.01 21.82
CA ALA A 173 1.91 -14.13 22.75
C ALA A 173 0.60 -14.96 22.73
N PRO A 174 0.70 -16.30 22.72
CA PRO A 174 -0.46 -17.17 22.82
C PRO A 174 -1.08 -17.10 24.21
N VAL A 175 -2.42 -17.14 24.27
CA VAL A 175 -3.20 -17.21 25.51
C VAL A 175 -3.63 -18.66 25.71
N SER A 176 -3.33 -19.23 26.88
CA SER A 176 -3.82 -20.56 27.25
C SER A 176 -5.31 -20.51 27.57
N TYR A 177 -6.09 -21.32 26.87
CA TYR A 177 -7.49 -21.59 27.16
C TYR A 177 -7.62 -23.02 27.68
N GLN A 178 -8.14 -23.18 28.90
CA GLN A 178 -8.40 -24.48 29.50
C GLN A 178 -9.84 -24.54 30.00
N SER A 179 -10.57 -25.59 29.59
CA SER A 179 -11.93 -25.86 30.03
C SER A 179 -12.12 -27.37 30.12
N GLY A 180 -12.27 -27.90 31.35
CA GLY A 180 -12.31 -29.35 31.58
C GLY A 180 -11.07 -30.05 31.04
N GLN A 181 -11.27 -31.04 30.17
CA GLN A 181 -10.20 -31.80 29.49
C GLN A 181 -9.62 -31.08 28.26
N VAL A 182 -10.19 -29.95 27.85
CA VAL A 182 -9.72 -29.21 26.67
C VAL A 182 -8.65 -28.21 27.08
N ARG A 183 -7.44 -28.35 26.52
CA ARG A 183 -6.34 -27.39 26.64
C ARG A 183 -5.92 -26.93 25.24
N GLN A 184 -6.04 -25.63 24.97
CA GLN A 184 -5.72 -25.04 23.67
C GLN A 184 -4.98 -23.71 23.84
N ALA A 185 -4.03 -23.44 22.95
CA ALA A 185 -3.43 -22.10 22.82
C ALA A 185 -4.22 -21.30 21.79
N ARG A 186 -4.61 -20.07 22.12
CA ARG A 186 -5.38 -19.17 21.24
C ARG A 186 -4.68 -17.84 21.10
N LEU A 187 -4.79 -17.23 19.93
CA LEU A 187 -4.34 -15.85 19.74
C LEU A 187 -5.39 -14.89 20.32
N ARG A 188 -4.96 -13.90 21.11
CA ARG A 188 -5.85 -12.83 21.60
C ARG A 188 -6.50 -12.11 20.41
N ARG A 189 -7.81 -11.83 20.43
CA ARG A 189 -8.45 -11.06 19.34
C ARG A 189 -8.50 -9.55 19.66
N ALA A 190 -8.81 -9.20 20.90
CA ALA A 190 -8.85 -7.83 21.38
C ALA A 190 -7.43 -7.32 21.73
N CYS A 191 -6.71 -6.79 20.76
CA CYS A 191 -5.34 -6.27 20.91
C CYS A 191 -5.15 -5.03 20.03
N GLN A 192 -4.03 -4.32 20.21
CA GLN A 192 -3.64 -3.26 19.30
C GLN A 192 -3.10 -3.86 18.00
N LYS A 193 -3.98 -3.99 17.00
CA LYS A 193 -3.68 -4.65 15.71
C LYS A 193 -2.45 -4.06 15.00
N GLY A 194 -2.26 -2.75 15.08
CA GLY A 194 -1.11 -2.07 14.47
C GLY A 194 0.23 -2.52 15.07
N LEU A 195 0.30 -2.64 16.39
CA LEU A 195 1.50 -3.11 17.10
C LEU A 195 1.75 -4.59 16.84
N ARG A 196 0.70 -5.43 16.88
CA ARG A 196 0.80 -6.83 16.49
C ARG A 196 1.41 -7.01 15.10
N TYR A 197 0.91 -6.25 14.13
CA TYR A 197 1.40 -6.32 12.75
C TYR A 197 2.88 -5.94 12.69
N ALA A 198 3.30 -4.88 13.38
CA ALA A 198 4.70 -4.48 13.42
C ALA A 198 5.60 -5.55 14.06
N CYS A 199 5.16 -6.21 15.13
CA CYS A 199 5.91 -7.29 15.78
C CYS A 199 6.02 -8.57 14.91
N ILE A 200 4.97 -8.92 14.15
CA ILE A 200 4.97 -10.13 13.31
C ILE A 200 5.74 -9.91 11.99
N TYR A 201 5.50 -8.78 11.33
CA TYR A 201 6.02 -8.54 9.97
C TYR A 201 7.34 -7.77 9.93
N GLY A 202 7.74 -7.12 11.03
CA GLY A 202 9.07 -6.52 11.19
C GLY A 202 10.18 -7.50 10.81
N PRO A 203 10.34 -8.65 11.48
CA PRO A 203 11.45 -9.57 11.22
C PRO A 203 11.41 -10.21 9.82
N THR A 204 10.23 -10.48 9.25
CA THR A 204 10.08 -11.23 7.98
C THR A 204 10.48 -10.43 6.74
N SER A 205 10.42 -9.09 6.81
CA SER A 205 10.86 -8.23 5.71
C SER A 205 12.38 -8.05 5.63
N ALA A 206 13.11 -8.36 6.71
CA ALA A 206 14.57 -8.36 6.76
C ALA A 206 15.21 -9.50 5.94
N GLY A 207 14.51 -10.63 5.80
CA GLY A 207 15.01 -11.82 5.10
C GLY A 207 15.19 -11.68 3.59
N ARG A 208 14.71 -10.59 2.96
CA ARG A 208 14.79 -10.40 1.50
C ARG A 208 16.00 -9.57 1.03
N ARG A 209 16.84 -9.06 1.95
CA ARG A 209 17.99 -8.19 1.62
C ARG A 209 19.36 -8.70 2.11
N VAL A 210 19.46 -9.99 2.50
CA VAL A 210 20.75 -10.64 2.86
C VAL A 210 21.03 -11.85 1.97
N ARG A 211 21.12 -11.63 0.66
CA ARG A 211 21.85 -12.51 -0.26
C ARG A 211 22.58 -11.62 -1.27
N GLY A 212 23.84 -11.29 -0.97
CA GLY A 212 24.65 -10.53 -1.92
C GLY A 212 25.83 -9.73 -1.38
N ARG A 213 26.52 -10.16 -0.32
CA ARG A 213 27.93 -9.80 -0.13
C ARG A 213 28.68 -11.03 0.37
N ARG A 214 29.29 -11.77 -0.56
CA ARG A 214 30.36 -12.71 -0.24
C ARG A 214 31.52 -11.88 0.35
N PRO A 215 32.13 -12.27 1.48
CA PRO A 215 33.37 -11.65 1.91
C PRO A 215 34.45 -11.92 0.86
N ALA A 216 35.16 -10.87 0.47
CA ALA A 216 36.34 -10.97 -0.38
C ALA A 216 37.34 -11.91 0.28
N SER A 217 37.82 -12.88 -0.50
CA SER A 217 38.86 -13.82 -0.12
C SER A 217 40.12 -13.08 0.31
N ALA A 218 40.60 -13.38 1.52
CA ALA A 218 41.95 -13.04 1.95
C ALA A 218 42.94 -13.88 1.12
N ARG A 219 43.54 -13.27 0.09
CA ARG A 219 44.74 -13.80 -0.58
C ARG A 219 45.97 -13.25 0.14
N SER A 220 46.73 -14.18 0.72
CA SER A 220 48.20 -14.24 0.76
C SER A 220 49.01 -12.94 0.87
N ALA A 221 49.68 -12.77 2.00
CA ALA A 221 51.02 -12.17 2.04
C ALA A 221 51.89 -12.99 2.99
N ARG A 222 52.69 -13.89 2.39
CA ARG A 222 53.97 -14.39 2.93
C ARG A 222 55.02 -13.33 2.62
N LYS A 223 55.91 -13.07 3.59
CA LYS A 223 57.16 -12.27 3.61
C LYS A 223 57.08 -11.39 4.87
N GLU A 224 57.92 -11.49 5.89
CA GLU A 224 59.25 -12.09 6.09
C GLU A 224 59.32 -12.80 7.44
#